data_AF-A0A945KQ56-F1
#
_entry.id   AF-A0A945KQ56-F1
#
_cell.length_a   1.000
_cell.length_b   1.000
_cell.length_c   1.000
_cell.angle_alpha   90.00
_cell.angle_beta   90.00
_cell.angle_gamma   90.00
#
_symmetry.space_group_name_H-M   'P 1'
#
loop_
_entity.id
_entity.type
_entity.pdbx_description
1 polymer ?
#
loop_
_entity_poly.entity_id
_entity_poly.type
_entity_poly.pdbx_seq_one_letter_code
_entity_poly.pdbx_strand_id
1 'polypeptide(L)'
;MKDSEILYDVLIFLVAAVVVVPAFRRLRTSPVLGYLAAGILVGPHGLAVIRDSESAHTLAEFGVVFLLFMIGLEFSAERLRALGHYVFGLGALQVTVTGCLIGGVAWALGATEEAAIIIGGGLALSSTAFVLQLLIERGERATSFGNISFAVLLFQDLAIVPLLMLVSLLGEGEGTFITAMGMAVVKAAVALLLVVGVGRLILRPVYRIIAETRSSELFVATTLLVILGTGWLMSLVGISMVLGAFLAGILLSETEYRHQVEADIRPFRGILLGLFFMSVGMSIDIALIWSELAQITLLVIGLMVGKSIVTAALCRGFGLPVSVSVRVGLLLSQGGEFGFILFLTASTLGLLAAETTQILLASVALTMVATPLMAYAGSQFSSFWARHEKVSVAGVEQIGEDLHDHVLIAGFGRVGQTVAKMLSAGGISYAALDLDA
;
A
#
# COMPACT_ATOMS: atom_id res chain seq x y z
N MET A 1 18.75 -34.14 -3.35
CA MET A 1 19.64 -33.03 -2.97
C MET A 1 18.93 -31.68 -3.16
N LYS A 2 18.36 -31.35 -4.33
CA LYS A 2 17.51 -30.14 -4.47
C LYS A 2 16.29 -30.10 -3.53
N ASP A 3 15.55 -31.21 -3.39
CA ASP A 3 14.37 -31.24 -2.50
C ASP A 3 14.72 -31.02 -1.01
N SER A 4 15.90 -31.48 -0.58
CA SER A 4 16.38 -31.28 0.79
C SER A 4 16.84 -29.84 1.04
N GLU A 5 17.30 -29.12 0.01
CA GLU A 5 17.69 -27.71 0.09
C GLU A 5 16.45 -26.81 0.20
N ILE A 6 15.41 -27.05 -0.61
CA ILE A 6 14.15 -26.31 -0.54
C ILE A 6 13.49 -26.46 0.84
N LEU A 7 13.44 -27.68 1.39
CA LEU A 7 12.88 -27.92 2.72
C LEU A 7 13.69 -27.20 3.81
N TYR A 8 15.02 -27.21 3.70
CA TYR A 8 15.91 -26.51 4.63
C TYR A 8 15.66 -25.00 4.61
N ASP A 9 15.55 -24.39 3.43
CA ASP A 9 15.26 -22.97 3.27
C ASP A 9 13.89 -22.59 3.84
N VAL A 10 12.86 -23.42 3.57
CA VAL A 10 11.50 -23.22 4.13
C VAL A 10 11.52 -23.33 5.65
N LEU A 11 12.25 -24.28 6.23
CA LEU A 11 12.37 -24.43 7.68
C LEU A 11 13.05 -23.21 8.31
N ILE A 12 14.14 -22.73 7.72
CA ILE A 12 14.84 -21.53 8.22
C ILE A 12 13.93 -20.31 8.10
N PHE A 13 13.24 -20.14 6.98
CA PHE A 13 12.27 -19.08 6.78
C PHE A 13 11.22 -19.07 7.90
N LEU A 14 10.62 -20.23 8.19
CA LEU A 14 9.62 -20.38 9.24
C LEU A 14 10.20 -20.10 10.63
N VAL A 15 11.38 -20.63 10.94
CA VAL A 15 12.07 -20.38 12.21
C VAL A 15 12.36 -18.89 12.39
N ALA A 16 12.89 -18.23 11.36
CA ALA A 16 13.17 -16.80 11.38
C ALA A 16 11.89 -15.98 11.57
N ALA A 17 10.80 -16.34 10.87
CA ALA A 17 9.49 -15.72 11.06
C ALA A 17 8.98 -15.89 12.51
N VAL A 18 9.06 -17.10 13.07
CA VAL A 18 8.57 -17.41 14.43
C VAL A 18 9.42 -16.74 15.52
N VAL A 19 10.71 -16.51 15.29
CA VAL A 19 11.61 -15.92 16.30
C VAL A 19 11.69 -14.39 16.17
N VAL A 20 11.93 -13.87 14.97
CA VAL A 20 12.20 -12.44 14.74
C VAL A 20 10.92 -11.61 14.78
N VAL A 21 9.83 -12.08 14.16
CA VAL A 21 8.60 -11.28 14.03
C VAL A 21 7.95 -10.98 15.38
N PRO A 22 7.82 -11.96 16.33
CA PRO A 22 7.32 -11.65 17.66
C PRO A 22 8.18 -10.66 18.44
N ALA A 23 9.50 -10.66 18.24
CA ALA A 23 10.39 -9.67 18.85
C ALA A 23 10.05 -8.24 18.37
N PHE A 24 9.86 -8.05 17.07
CA PHE A 24 9.42 -6.77 16.51
C PHE A 24 8.02 -6.36 16.96
N ARG A 25 7.08 -7.31 17.09
CA ARG A 25 5.76 -7.02 17.67
C ARG A 25 5.86 -6.54 19.12
N ARG A 26 6.75 -7.11 19.93
CA ARG A 26 6.99 -6.65 21.32
C ARG A 26 7.56 -5.23 21.37
N LEU A 27 8.34 -4.84 20.36
CA LEU A 27 8.84 -3.47 20.20
C LEU A 27 7.77 -2.50 19.68
N ARG A 28 6.52 -2.93 19.49
CA ARG A 28 5.41 -2.15 18.90
C ARG A 28 5.73 -1.65 17.48
N THR A 29 6.46 -2.45 16.74
CA THR A 29 6.82 -2.18 15.34
C THR A 29 6.00 -3.08 14.41
N SER A 30 5.76 -2.63 13.17
CA SER A 30 5.02 -3.44 12.18
C SER A 30 5.73 -4.78 11.92
N PRO A 31 4.98 -5.91 11.82
CA PRO A 31 5.51 -7.21 11.43
C PRO A 31 6.29 -7.21 10.11
N VAL A 32 5.96 -6.30 9.18
CA VAL A 32 6.65 -6.13 7.90
C VAL A 32 8.14 -5.89 8.09
N LEU A 33 8.51 -5.00 9.02
CA LEU A 33 9.91 -4.72 9.34
C LEU A 33 10.61 -5.92 9.98
N GLY A 34 9.87 -6.74 10.74
CA GLY A 34 10.38 -7.98 11.31
C GLY A 34 10.72 -9.01 10.23
N TYR A 35 9.89 -9.16 9.20
CA TYR A 35 10.18 -10.04 8.07
C TYR A 35 11.36 -9.56 7.23
N LEU A 36 11.45 -8.25 6.97
CA LEU A 36 12.57 -7.66 6.25
C LEU A 36 13.89 -7.84 7.01
N ALA A 37 13.89 -7.58 8.32
CA ALA A 37 15.05 -7.82 9.18
C ALA A 37 15.44 -9.30 9.24
N ALA A 38 14.46 -10.21 9.35
CA ALA A 38 14.71 -11.64 9.28
C ALA A 38 15.39 -12.04 7.96
N GLY A 39 14.97 -11.45 6.85
CA GLY A 39 15.54 -11.68 5.53
C GLY A 39 16.99 -11.22 5.43
N ILE A 40 17.27 -10.01 5.90
CA ILE A 40 18.63 -9.48 5.98
C ILE A 40 19.52 -10.40 6.83
N LEU A 41 19.02 -10.87 7.97
CA LEU A 41 19.79 -11.74 8.86
C LEU A 41 20.08 -13.12 8.26
N VAL A 42 19.08 -13.75 7.66
CA VAL A 42 19.19 -15.12 7.14
C VAL A 42 19.87 -15.17 5.78
N GLY A 43 19.71 -14.11 4.98
CA GLY A 43 20.12 -14.06 3.59
C GLY A 43 21.63 -14.06 3.37
N PRO A 44 22.05 -14.11 2.09
CA PRO A 44 23.45 -14.25 1.70
C PRO A 44 24.36 -13.15 2.26
N HIS A 45 23.84 -11.93 2.38
CA HIS A 45 24.60 -10.76 2.86
C HIS A 45 24.63 -10.60 4.38
N GLY A 46 23.84 -11.39 5.12
CA GLY A 46 23.81 -11.41 6.59
C GLY A 46 24.64 -12.56 7.16
N LEU A 47 23.95 -13.54 7.75
CA LEU A 47 24.56 -14.75 8.29
C LEU A 47 24.85 -15.82 7.21
N ALA A 48 24.39 -15.60 5.97
CA ALA A 48 24.54 -16.52 4.84
C ALA A 48 24.06 -17.96 5.16
N VAL A 49 22.95 -18.05 5.89
CA VAL A 49 22.31 -19.31 6.27
C VAL A 49 21.55 -19.90 5.08
N ILE A 50 20.85 -19.05 4.33
CA ILE A 50 20.33 -19.36 2.99
C ILE A 50 21.30 -18.77 1.97
N ARG A 51 21.91 -19.63 1.16
CA ARG A 51 22.96 -19.26 0.19
C ARG A 51 22.49 -19.27 -1.25
N ASP A 52 21.48 -20.10 -1.57
CA ASP A 52 20.95 -20.21 -2.92
C ASP A 52 19.75 -19.28 -3.07
N SER A 53 19.84 -18.38 -4.06
CA SER A 53 18.80 -17.38 -4.30
C SER A 53 17.69 -17.92 -5.21
N GLU A 54 17.89 -19.01 -5.96
CA GLU A 54 16.89 -19.47 -6.95
C GLU A 54 15.58 -19.91 -6.29
N SER A 55 15.64 -20.76 -5.27
CA SER A 55 14.48 -21.19 -4.48
C SER A 55 13.83 -20.02 -3.74
N ALA A 56 14.63 -19.08 -3.24
CA ALA A 56 14.16 -17.87 -2.58
C ALA A 56 13.41 -16.94 -3.54
N HIS A 57 13.89 -16.80 -4.79
CA HIS A 57 13.23 -16.01 -5.84
C HIS A 57 11.86 -16.60 -6.19
N THR A 58 11.74 -17.91 -6.36
CA THR A 58 10.43 -18.55 -6.62
C THR A 58 9.46 -18.32 -5.46
N LEU A 59 9.93 -18.46 -4.21
CA LEU A 59 9.11 -18.19 -3.03
C LEU A 59 8.65 -16.72 -2.95
N ALA A 60 9.53 -15.80 -3.37
CA ALA A 60 9.23 -14.37 -3.45
C ALA A 60 8.12 -14.09 -4.45
N GLU A 61 8.20 -14.64 -5.67
CA GLU A 61 7.21 -14.46 -6.72
C GLU A 61 5.81 -14.88 -6.26
N PHE A 62 5.69 -16.04 -5.61
CA PHE A 62 4.43 -16.46 -4.99
C PHE A 62 3.97 -15.47 -3.92
N GLY A 63 4.87 -15.03 -3.03
CA GLY A 63 4.58 -13.98 -2.04
C GLY A 63 4.00 -12.71 -2.66
N VAL A 64 4.59 -12.22 -3.76
CA VAL A 64 4.11 -11.05 -4.52
C VAL A 64 2.74 -11.31 -5.14
N VAL A 65 2.53 -12.46 -5.78
CA VAL A 65 1.25 -12.86 -6.39
C VAL A 65 0.11 -12.77 -5.37
N PHE A 66 0.31 -13.39 -4.21
CA PHE A 66 -0.72 -13.37 -3.17
C PHE A 66 -0.86 -12.00 -2.49
N LEU A 67 0.22 -11.24 -2.37
CA LEU A 67 0.17 -9.86 -1.87
C LEU A 67 -0.72 -9.00 -2.77
N LEU A 68 -0.45 -8.99 -4.08
CA LEU A 68 -1.26 -8.23 -5.03
C LEU A 68 -2.70 -8.70 -5.10
N PHE A 69 -2.95 -10.01 -4.98
CA PHE A 69 -4.31 -10.52 -4.86
C PHE A 69 -5.03 -9.94 -3.63
N MET A 70 -4.38 -9.96 -2.46
CA MET A 70 -4.97 -9.43 -1.23
C MET A 70 -5.29 -7.94 -1.34
N ILE A 71 -4.42 -7.17 -1.98
CA ILE A 71 -4.66 -5.76 -2.26
C ILE A 71 -5.85 -5.61 -3.22
N GLY A 72 -5.90 -6.42 -4.28
CA GLY A 72 -7.04 -6.53 -5.19
C GLY A 72 -8.36 -6.75 -4.44
N LEU A 73 -8.36 -7.64 -3.44
CA LEU A 73 -9.52 -7.97 -2.62
C LEU A 73 -9.96 -6.82 -1.69
N GLU A 74 -9.03 -5.99 -1.22
CA GLU A 74 -9.31 -4.84 -0.37
C GLU A 74 -10.01 -3.68 -1.12
N PHE A 75 -9.96 -3.68 -2.46
CA PHE A 75 -10.68 -2.69 -3.27
C PHE A 75 -12.19 -2.88 -3.16
N SER A 76 -12.88 -1.87 -2.64
CA SER A 76 -14.35 -1.83 -2.66
C SER A 76 -14.84 -0.64 -3.48
N ALA A 77 -15.72 -0.89 -4.46
CA ALA A 77 -16.33 0.15 -5.28
C ALA A 77 -17.09 1.21 -4.44
N GLU A 78 -17.68 0.80 -3.31
CA GLU A 78 -18.36 1.70 -2.38
C GLU A 78 -17.41 2.72 -1.74
N ARG A 79 -16.27 2.27 -1.21
CA ARG A 79 -15.25 3.19 -0.65
C ARG A 79 -14.65 4.09 -1.72
N LEU A 80 -14.44 3.56 -2.92
CA LEU A 80 -13.93 4.32 -4.05
C LEU A 80 -14.89 5.45 -4.46
N ARG A 81 -16.20 5.19 -4.44
CA ARG A 81 -17.22 6.23 -4.67
C ARG A 81 -17.27 7.25 -3.53
N ALA A 82 -17.24 6.78 -2.28
CA ALA A 82 -17.34 7.65 -1.11
C ALA A 82 -16.14 8.62 -0.97
N LEU A 83 -14.92 8.17 -1.32
CA LEU A 83 -13.70 8.97 -1.26
C LEU A 83 -13.21 9.44 -2.63
N GLY A 84 -14.05 9.31 -3.67
CA GLY A 84 -13.61 9.43 -5.07
C GLY A 84 -12.91 10.74 -5.42
N HIS A 85 -13.37 11.86 -4.84
CA HIS A 85 -12.72 13.15 -5.05
C HIS A 85 -11.28 13.18 -4.50
N TYR A 86 -11.02 12.58 -3.35
CA TYR A 86 -9.67 12.48 -2.79
C TYR A 86 -8.84 11.40 -3.49
N VAL A 87 -9.44 10.27 -3.88
CA VAL A 87 -8.73 9.19 -4.56
C VAL A 87 -8.26 9.65 -5.95
N PHE A 88 -9.18 10.08 -6.81
CA PHE A 88 -8.87 10.44 -8.19
C PHE A 88 -8.40 11.89 -8.37
N GLY A 89 -8.62 12.76 -7.37
CA GLY A 89 -8.07 14.11 -7.35
C GLY A 89 -6.71 14.15 -6.66
N LEU A 90 -6.73 14.12 -5.32
CA LEU A 90 -5.53 14.29 -4.50
C LEU A 90 -4.54 13.13 -4.69
N GLY A 91 -5.00 11.88 -4.70
CA GLY A 91 -4.17 10.69 -4.90
C GLY A 91 -3.49 10.68 -6.26
N ALA A 92 -4.25 10.96 -7.33
CA ALA A 92 -3.72 11.04 -8.69
C ALA A 92 -2.65 12.14 -8.85
N LEU A 93 -2.94 13.33 -8.31
CA LEU A 93 -1.98 14.42 -8.31
C LEU A 93 -0.74 14.08 -7.47
N GLN A 94 -0.92 13.44 -6.32
CA GLN A 94 0.20 13.05 -5.48
C GLN A 94 1.13 12.08 -6.23
N VAL A 95 0.60 11.00 -6.81
CA VAL A 95 1.43 10.03 -7.55
C VAL A 95 2.10 10.69 -8.76
N THR A 96 1.35 11.45 -9.56
CA THR A 96 1.87 12.04 -10.80
C THR A 96 2.92 13.11 -10.51
N VAL A 97 2.62 14.07 -9.63
CA VAL A 97 3.54 15.18 -9.31
C VAL A 97 4.79 14.64 -8.60
N THR A 98 4.62 13.76 -7.62
CA THR A 98 5.75 13.17 -6.90
C THR A 98 6.61 12.33 -7.84
N GLY A 99 5.99 11.51 -8.70
CA GLY A 99 6.69 10.67 -9.66
C GLY A 99 7.47 11.50 -10.69
N CYS A 100 6.87 12.55 -11.24
CA CYS A 100 7.54 13.46 -12.17
C CYS A 100 8.70 14.21 -11.50
N LEU A 101 8.54 14.68 -10.26
CA LEU A 101 9.60 15.39 -9.54
C LEU A 101 10.78 14.46 -9.22
N ILE A 102 10.51 13.28 -8.65
CA ILE A 102 11.55 12.31 -8.33
C ILE A 102 12.22 11.78 -9.60
N GLY A 103 11.44 11.45 -10.63
CA GLY A 103 11.96 11.00 -11.92
C GLY A 103 12.78 12.08 -12.61
N GLY A 104 12.33 13.34 -12.57
CA GLY A 104 13.10 14.47 -13.10
C GLY A 104 14.44 14.68 -12.39
N VAL A 105 14.48 14.49 -11.07
CA VAL A 105 15.73 14.48 -10.30
C VAL A 105 16.62 13.30 -10.71
N ALA A 106 16.07 12.10 -10.83
CA ALA A 106 16.83 10.92 -11.24
C ALA A 106 17.45 11.10 -12.65
N TRP A 107 16.68 11.65 -13.59
CA TRP A 107 17.13 11.98 -14.93
C TRP A 107 18.24 13.04 -14.93
N ALA A 108 18.08 14.10 -14.12
CA ALA A 108 19.10 15.13 -13.95
C ALA A 108 20.41 14.60 -13.33
N LEU A 109 20.33 13.51 -12.55
CA LEU A 109 21.47 12.79 -12.00
C LEU A 109 22.08 11.75 -12.98
N GLY A 110 21.58 11.68 -14.22
CA GLY A 110 22.14 10.85 -15.30
C GLY A 110 21.47 9.48 -15.47
N ALA A 111 20.33 9.22 -14.84
CA ALA A 111 19.54 8.02 -15.13
C ALA A 111 18.99 8.06 -16.58
N THR A 112 18.83 6.89 -17.21
CA THR A 112 18.12 6.81 -18.50
C THR A 112 16.67 7.24 -18.35
N GLU A 113 15.99 7.53 -19.45
CA GLU A 113 14.58 7.95 -19.44
C GLU A 113 13.69 6.87 -18.79
N GLU A 114 13.93 5.59 -19.13
CA GLU A 114 13.22 4.44 -18.58
C GLU A 114 13.48 4.30 -17.07
N ALA A 115 14.76 4.36 -16.67
CA ALA A 115 15.16 4.29 -15.27
C ALA A 115 14.54 5.43 -14.44
N ALA A 116 14.55 6.65 -14.97
CA ALA A 116 13.99 7.82 -14.30
C ALA A 116 12.48 7.69 -14.05
N ILE A 117 11.74 7.19 -15.04
CA ILE A 117 10.29 6.95 -14.92
C ILE A 117 10.01 5.86 -13.88
N ILE A 118 10.79 4.77 -13.88
CA ILE A 118 10.65 3.67 -12.93
C ILE A 118 10.97 4.12 -11.51
N ILE A 119 12.08 4.85 -11.32
CA ILE A 119 12.50 5.40 -10.02
C ILE A 119 11.44 6.36 -9.49
N GLY A 120 10.99 7.31 -10.33
CA GLY A 120 9.95 8.26 -9.96
C GLY A 120 8.65 7.57 -9.58
N GLY A 121 8.16 6.66 -10.41
CA GLY A 121 6.95 5.88 -10.16
C GLY A 121 7.05 5.04 -8.89
N GLY A 122 8.13 4.28 -8.70
CA GLY A 122 8.31 3.41 -7.54
C GLY A 122 8.45 4.16 -6.23
N LEU A 123 9.23 5.26 -6.20
CA LEU A 123 9.42 6.06 -4.99
C LEU A 123 8.22 6.97 -4.67
N ALA A 124 7.37 7.29 -5.64
CA ALA A 124 6.13 8.04 -5.39
C ALA A 124 5.13 7.26 -4.51
N LEU A 125 5.13 5.93 -4.60
CA LEU A 125 4.25 5.05 -3.84
C LEU A 125 4.67 4.93 -2.37
N SER A 126 3.69 4.67 -1.51
CA SER A 126 3.86 4.52 -0.06
C SER A 126 3.30 3.15 0.37
N SER A 127 3.57 2.75 1.61
CA SER A 127 3.24 1.42 2.14
C SER A 127 1.89 1.46 2.79
N THR A 128 0.90 0.90 2.10
CA THR A 128 -0.49 0.88 2.55
C THR A 128 -0.64 0.05 3.81
N ALA A 129 -0.06 -1.17 3.82
CA ALA A 129 -0.15 -2.08 4.96
C ALA A 129 0.45 -1.46 6.23
N PHE A 130 1.63 -0.84 6.13
CA PHE A 130 2.30 -0.22 7.27
C PHE A 130 1.52 0.98 7.79
N VAL A 131 1.12 1.90 6.91
CA VAL A 131 0.43 3.13 7.29
C VAL A 131 -0.94 2.84 7.90
N LEU A 132 -1.71 1.92 7.31
CA LEU A 132 -3.02 1.54 7.85
C LEU A 132 -2.90 0.86 9.22
N GLN A 133 -1.92 -0.02 9.40
CA GLN A 133 -1.67 -0.63 10.69
C GLN A 133 -1.34 0.45 11.74
N LEU A 134 -0.46 1.39 11.41
CA LEU A 134 -0.09 2.49 12.31
C LEU A 134 -1.29 3.37 12.67
N LEU A 135 -2.16 3.68 11.72
CA LEU A 135 -3.40 4.43 11.96
C LEU A 135 -4.38 3.67 12.86
N ILE A 136 -4.49 2.35 12.71
CA ILE A 136 -5.34 1.50 13.55
C ILE A 136 -4.79 1.44 14.98
N GLU A 137 -3.49 1.20 15.13
CA GLU A 137 -2.81 1.14 16.44
C GLU A 137 -2.92 2.45 17.23
N ARG A 138 -2.95 3.59 16.52
CA ARG A 138 -3.14 4.91 17.12
C ARG A 138 -4.61 5.33 17.27
N GLY A 139 -5.56 4.53 16.78
CA GLY A 139 -6.98 4.88 16.78
C GLY A 139 -7.34 6.04 15.84
N GLU A 140 -6.48 6.37 14.87
CA GLU A 140 -6.62 7.53 13.98
C GLU A 140 -7.25 7.16 12.62
N ARG A 141 -7.52 5.88 12.36
CA ARG A 141 -8.01 5.40 11.06
C ARG A 141 -9.35 6.02 10.64
N ALA A 142 -10.24 6.29 11.58
CA ALA A 142 -11.56 6.84 11.31
C ALA A 142 -11.59 8.39 11.26
N THR A 143 -10.45 9.05 11.48
CA THR A 143 -10.35 10.51 11.45
C THR A 143 -10.28 11.05 10.02
N SER A 144 -10.53 12.35 9.82
CA SER A 144 -10.31 13.03 8.53
C SER A 144 -8.89 12.78 7.98
N PHE A 145 -7.87 12.92 8.82
CA PHE A 145 -6.48 12.57 8.51
C PHE A 145 -6.34 11.12 8.01
N GLY A 146 -6.89 10.15 8.74
CA GLY A 146 -6.84 8.73 8.38
C GLY A 146 -7.58 8.41 7.07
N ASN A 147 -8.72 9.05 6.82
CA ASN A 147 -9.49 8.88 5.58
C ASN A 147 -8.77 9.48 4.36
N ILE A 148 -8.16 10.65 4.49
CA ILE A 148 -7.39 11.28 3.42
C ILE A 148 -6.13 10.47 3.11
N SER A 149 -5.38 10.07 4.15
CA SER A 149 -4.21 9.20 3.97
C SER A 149 -4.61 7.90 3.27
N PHE A 150 -5.71 7.27 3.68
CA PHE A 150 -6.23 6.07 3.01
C PHE A 150 -6.65 6.33 1.56
N ALA A 151 -7.28 7.46 1.25
CA ALA A 151 -7.69 7.78 -0.11
C ALA A 151 -6.49 7.93 -1.06
N VAL A 152 -5.41 8.56 -0.60
CA VAL A 152 -4.15 8.67 -1.36
C VAL A 152 -3.52 7.29 -1.56
N LEU A 153 -3.43 6.49 -0.50
CA LEU A 153 -2.93 5.11 -0.57
C LEU A 153 -3.75 4.25 -1.53
N LEU A 154 -5.07 4.36 -1.50
CA LEU A 154 -5.95 3.62 -2.41
C LEU A 154 -5.66 3.95 -3.88
N PHE A 155 -5.35 5.21 -4.20
CA PHE A 155 -4.93 5.56 -5.55
C PHE A 155 -3.54 5.01 -5.88
N GLN A 156 -2.59 5.06 -4.93
CA GLN A 156 -1.25 4.47 -5.10
C GLN A 156 -1.33 2.97 -5.40
N ASP A 157 -2.18 2.24 -4.68
CA ASP A 157 -2.45 0.81 -4.90
C ASP A 157 -3.09 0.56 -6.29
N LEU A 158 -3.84 1.51 -6.85
CA LEU A 158 -4.36 1.42 -8.23
C LEU A 158 -3.28 1.74 -9.26
N ALA A 159 -2.40 2.69 -8.95
CA ALA A 159 -1.35 3.17 -9.84
C ALA A 159 -0.23 2.14 -10.07
N ILE A 160 -0.09 1.14 -9.19
CA ILE A 160 0.93 0.09 -9.37
C ILE A 160 0.71 -0.74 -10.64
N VAL A 161 -0.54 -0.99 -11.01
CA VAL A 161 -0.89 -1.77 -12.21
C VAL A 161 -0.32 -1.15 -13.49
N PRO A 162 -0.67 0.10 -13.85
CA PRO A 162 -0.11 0.73 -15.04
C PRO A 162 1.41 0.92 -14.92
N LEU A 163 1.97 1.14 -13.73
CA LEU A 163 3.42 1.24 -13.53
C LEU A 163 4.13 -0.10 -13.84
N LEU A 164 3.65 -1.22 -13.32
CA LEU A 164 4.25 -2.54 -13.60
C LEU A 164 4.14 -2.90 -15.08
N MET A 165 3.00 -2.59 -15.71
CA MET A 165 2.83 -2.79 -17.14
C MET A 165 3.80 -1.94 -17.96
N LEU A 166 4.02 -0.69 -17.54
CA LEU A 166 4.99 0.19 -18.17
C LEU A 166 6.41 -0.40 -18.08
N VAL A 167 6.80 -0.95 -16.93
CA VAL A 167 8.10 -1.64 -16.77
C VAL A 167 8.24 -2.80 -17.75
N SER A 168 7.22 -3.66 -17.86
CA SER A 168 7.24 -4.79 -18.80
C SER A 168 7.39 -4.32 -20.25
N LEU A 169 6.65 -3.29 -20.66
CA LEU A 169 6.67 -2.79 -22.05
C LEU A 169 7.97 -2.08 -22.40
N LEU A 170 8.55 -1.33 -21.46
CA LEU A 170 9.86 -0.71 -21.66
C LEU A 170 10.96 -1.78 -21.79
N GLY A 171 10.83 -2.91 -21.10
CA GLY A 171 11.77 -4.03 -21.20
C GLY A 171 11.69 -4.80 -22.52
N GLU A 172 10.52 -4.84 -23.17
CA GLU A 172 10.33 -5.51 -24.46
C GLU A 172 10.93 -4.73 -25.64
N GLY A 173 11.24 -3.44 -25.47
CA GLY A 173 11.89 -2.61 -26.50
C GLY A 173 11.00 -2.28 -27.71
N GLU A 174 9.68 -2.51 -27.63
CA GLU A 174 8.77 -2.30 -28.74
C GLU A 174 8.17 -0.87 -28.75
N GLY A 175 8.72 -0.03 -29.63
CA GLY A 175 8.11 1.25 -30.03
C GLY A 175 8.55 2.49 -29.24
N THR A 176 8.02 3.65 -29.62
CA THR A 176 8.23 4.91 -28.89
C THR A 176 7.53 4.87 -27.51
N PHE A 177 8.02 5.62 -26.53
CA PHE A 177 7.42 5.72 -25.20
C PHE A 177 5.90 5.98 -25.21
N ILE A 178 5.43 6.87 -26.10
CA ILE A 178 4.01 7.21 -26.24
C ILE A 178 3.20 6.02 -26.77
N THR A 179 3.74 5.30 -27.75
CA THR A 179 3.09 4.09 -28.29
C THR A 179 3.09 2.93 -27.28
N ALA A 180 4.17 2.77 -26.52
CA ALA A 180 4.26 1.78 -25.45
C ALA A 180 3.23 2.09 -24.35
N MET A 181 3.13 3.34 -23.91
CA MET A 181 2.15 3.79 -22.91
C MET A 181 0.71 3.61 -23.39
N GLY A 182 0.41 4.00 -24.63
CA GLY A 182 -0.91 3.83 -25.23
C GLY A 182 -1.30 2.34 -25.33
N MET A 183 -0.35 1.49 -25.74
CA MET A 183 -0.56 0.06 -25.82
C MET A 183 -0.70 -0.59 -24.44
N ALA A 184 0.02 -0.10 -23.43
CA ALA A 184 -0.13 -0.51 -22.03
C ALA A 184 -1.55 -0.31 -21.56
N VAL A 185 -2.07 0.91 -21.72
CA VAL A 185 -3.42 1.28 -21.28
C VAL A 185 -4.46 0.45 -22.01
N VAL A 186 -4.31 0.23 -23.32
CA VAL A 186 -5.23 -0.59 -24.10
C VAL A 186 -5.18 -2.06 -23.66
N LYS A 187 -3.99 -2.66 -23.53
CA LYS A 187 -3.83 -4.04 -23.03
C LYS A 187 -4.42 -4.17 -21.62
N ALA A 188 -4.18 -3.19 -20.74
CA ALA A 188 -4.71 -3.15 -19.37
C ALA A 188 -6.24 -3.09 -19.38
N ALA A 189 -6.82 -2.19 -20.18
CA ALA A 189 -8.25 -2.01 -20.29
C ALA A 189 -8.94 -3.25 -20.87
N VAL A 190 -8.35 -3.86 -21.91
CA VAL A 190 -8.86 -5.10 -22.52
C VAL A 190 -8.76 -6.26 -21.54
N ALA A 191 -7.62 -6.44 -20.87
CA ALA A 191 -7.45 -7.47 -19.85
C ALA A 191 -8.43 -7.28 -18.70
N LEU A 192 -8.58 -6.04 -18.20
CA LEU A 192 -9.56 -5.71 -17.17
C LEU A 192 -10.99 -6.00 -17.65
N LEU A 193 -11.36 -5.62 -18.87
CA LEU A 193 -12.71 -5.89 -19.42
C LEU A 193 -12.98 -7.38 -19.60
N LEU A 194 -12.01 -8.14 -20.12
CA LEU A 194 -12.12 -9.58 -20.29
C LEU A 194 -12.23 -10.27 -18.93
N VAL A 195 -11.36 -9.91 -17.99
CA VAL A 195 -11.33 -10.51 -16.65
C VAL A 195 -12.58 -10.10 -15.87
N VAL A 196 -13.04 -8.85 -15.93
CA VAL A 196 -14.29 -8.40 -15.30
C VAL A 196 -15.53 -9.02 -15.93
N GLY A 197 -15.58 -9.09 -17.26
CA GLY A 197 -16.70 -9.72 -17.98
C GLY A 197 -16.78 -11.21 -17.68
N VAL A 198 -15.72 -11.95 -17.99
CA VAL A 198 -15.64 -13.41 -17.82
C VAL A 198 -15.70 -13.79 -16.34
N GLY A 199 -14.97 -13.06 -15.49
CA GLY A 199 -14.90 -13.29 -14.06
C GLY A 199 -16.24 -13.08 -13.36
N ARG A 200 -16.99 -12.02 -13.66
CA ARG A 200 -18.33 -11.84 -13.06
C ARG A 200 -19.33 -12.91 -13.51
N LEU A 201 -19.26 -13.34 -14.78
CA LEU A 201 -20.16 -14.36 -15.34
C LEU A 201 -19.85 -15.78 -14.83
N ILE A 202 -18.57 -16.11 -14.62
CA ILE A 202 -18.14 -17.46 -14.22
C ILE A 202 -17.96 -17.58 -12.71
N LEU A 203 -17.34 -16.61 -12.03
CA LEU A 203 -16.99 -16.74 -10.62
C LEU A 203 -18.23 -16.77 -9.73
N ARG A 204 -19.22 -15.91 -9.97
CA ARG A 204 -20.46 -15.90 -9.17
C ARG A 204 -21.16 -17.26 -9.12
N PRO A 205 -21.48 -17.94 -10.25
CA PRO A 205 -22.11 -19.25 -10.20
C PRO A 205 -21.18 -20.33 -9.62
N VAL A 206 -19.87 -20.28 -9.92
CA VAL A 206 -18.91 -21.24 -9.34
C VAL A 206 -18.88 -21.13 -7.82
N TYR A 207 -18.71 -19.93 -7.26
CA TYR A 207 -18.69 -19.73 -5.81
C TYR A 207 -20.02 -20.08 -5.16
N ARG A 208 -21.15 -19.84 -5.83
CA ARG A 208 -22.46 -20.27 -5.33
C ARG A 208 -22.57 -21.79 -5.22
N ILE A 209 -22.17 -22.52 -6.26
CA ILE A 209 -22.17 -23.99 -6.25
C ILE A 209 -21.26 -24.52 -5.14
N ILE A 210 -20.06 -23.95 -5.00
CA ILE A 210 -19.11 -24.36 -3.95
C ILE A 210 -19.63 -23.99 -2.56
N ALA A 211 -20.24 -22.82 -2.37
CA ALA A 211 -20.85 -22.42 -1.10
C ALA A 211 -21.98 -23.36 -0.67
N GLU A 212 -22.76 -23.90 -1.61
CA GLU A 212 -23.80 -24.90 -1.34
C GLU A 212 -23.22 -26.22 -0.77
N THR A 213 -21.96 -26.55 -1.07
CA THR A 213 -21.28 -27.74 -0.50
C THR A 213 -20.93 -27.59 0.99
N ARG A 214 -20.92 -26.36 1.52
CA ARG A 214 -20.53 -26.01 2.90
C ARG A 214 -19.15 -26.53 3.34
N SER A 215 -18.26 -26.82 2.38
CA SER A 215 -16.88 -27.21 2.65
C SER A 215 -15.95 -25.99 2.57
N SER A 216 -15.35 -25.62 3.70
CA SER A 216 -14.33 -24.56 3.75
C SER A 216 -13.09 -24.92 2.93
N GLU A 217 -12.73 -26.21 2.88
CA GLU A 217 -11.59 -26.70 2.10
C GLU A 217 -11.81 -26.48 0.59
N LEU A 218 -13.00 -26.81 0.08
CA LEU A 218 -13.33 -26.59 -1.33
C LEU A 218 -13.39 -25.10 -1.67
N PHE A 219 -13.84 -24.27 -0.73
CA PHE A 219 -13.90 -22.83 -0.92
C PHE A 219 -12.48 -22.21 -1.00
N VAL A 220 -11.58 -22.59 -0.09
CA VAL A 220 -10.16 -22.21 -0.13
C VAL A 220 -9.51 -22.68 -1.42
N ALA A 221 -9.70 -23.96 -1.79
CA ALA A 221 -9.13 -24.53 -3.02
C ALA A 221 -9.62 -23.80 -4.28
N THR A 222 -10.92 -23.46 -4.34
CA THR A 222 -11.50 -22.65 -5.43
C THR A 222 -10.86 -21.28 -5.47
N THR A 223 -10.64 -20.66 -4.31
CA THR A 223 -10.01 -19.35 -4.23
C THR A 223 -8.57 -19.39 -4.75
N LEU A 224 -7.78 -20.37 -4.32
CA LEU A 224 -6.42 -20.59 -4.83
C LEU A 224 -6.40 -20.84 -6.34
N LEU A 225 -7.35 -21.65 -6.84
CA LEU A 225 -7.50 -21.91 -8.27
C LEU A 225 -7.79 -20.63 -9.06
N VAL A 226 -8.64 -19.74 -8.53
CA VAL A 226 -8.95 -18.46 -9.17
C VAL A 226 -7.73 -17.55 -9.19
N ILE A 227 -6.98 -17.47 -8.09
CA ILE A 227 -5.77 -16.63 -8.00
C ILE A 227 -4.73 -17.10 -9.02
N LEU A 228 -4.34 -18.37 -8.94
CA LEU A 228 -3.28 -18.96 -9.77
C LEU A 228 -3.73 -19.10 -11.23
N GLY A 229 -4.99 -19.49 -11.45
CA GLY A 229 -5.58 -19.64 -12.78
C GLY A 229 -5.69 -18.30 -13.51
N THR A 230 -6.11 -17.22 -12.83
CA THR A 230 -6.14 -15.89 -13.46
C THR A 230 -4.72 -15.39 -13.75
N GLY A 231 -3.77 -15.56 -12.82
CA GLY A 231 -2.36 -15.23 -13.03
C GLY A 231 -1.76 -15.96 -14.24
N TRP A 232 -2.00 -17.26 -14.33
CA TRP A 232 -1.55 -18.07 -15.46
C TRP A 232 -2.20 -17.65 -16.78
N LEU A 233 -3.52 -17.45 -16.81
CA LEU A 233 -4.21 -16.96 -18.02
C LEU A 233 -3.67 -15.61 -18.49
N MET A 234 -3.36 -14.69 -17.57
CA MET A 234 -2.76 -13.41 -17.91
C MET A 234 -1.35 -13.58 -18.50
N SER A 235 -0.56 -14.51 -17.97
CA SER A 235 0.78 -14.81 -18.50
C SER A 235 0.74 -15.26 -19.97
N LEU A 236 -0.33 -15.94 -20.40
CA LEU A 236 -0.51 -16.35 -21.80
C LEU A 236 -0.76 -15.17 -22.76
N VAL A 237 -1.28 -14.05 -22.25
CA VAL A 237 -1.58 -12.84 -23.04
C VAL A 237 -0.46 -11.79 -22.90
N GLY A 238 0.70 -12.19 -22.34
CA GLY A 238 1.86 -11.32 -22.15
C GLY A 238 1.71 -10.33 -20.99
N ILE A 239 0.85 -10.65 -20.01
CA ILE A 239 0.67 -9.86 -18.79
C ILE A 239 1.29 -10.63 -17.61
N SER A 240 1.99 -9.95 -16.70
CA SER A 240 2.64 -10.63 -15.57
C SER A 240 1.63 -11.42 -14.72
N MET A 241 2.05 -12.59 -14.21
CA MET A 241 1.23 -13.40 -13.31
C MET A 241 0.75 -12.60 -12.10
N VAL A 242 1.61 -11.71 -11.59
CA VAL A 242 1.33 -10.84 -10.46
C VAL A 242 0.16 -9.91 -10.76
N LEU A 243 0.09 -9.34 -11.97
CA LEU A 243 -1.03 -8.51 -12.37
C LEU A 243 -2.33 -9.31 -12.50
N GLY A 244 -2.26 -10.54 -13.00
CA GLY A 244 -3.44 -11.41 -13.03
C GLY A 244 -3.98 -11.74 -11.63
N ALA A 245 -3.10 -11.90 -10.65
CA ALA A 245 -3.50 -12.11 -9.26
C ALA A 245 -4.19 -10.87 -8.66
N PHE A 246 -3.68 -9.67 -8.95
CA PHE A 246 -4.33 -8.41 -8.58
C PHE A 246 -5.75 -8.31 -9.16
N LEU A 247 -5.90 -8.59 -10.46
CA LEU A 247 -7.18 -8.57 -11.14
C LEU A 247 -8.15 -9.59 -10.52
N ALA A 248 -7.68 -10.80 -10.21
CA ALA A 248 -8.49 -11.80 -9.51
C ALA A 248 -9.03 -11.28 -8.17
N GLY A 249 -8.22 -10.53 -7.41
CA GLY A 249 -8.65 -9.87 -6.18
C GLY A 249 -9.78 -8.89 -6.41
N ILE A 250 -9.65 -7.99 -7.40
CA ILE A 250 -10.69 -7.02 -7.77
C ILE A 250 -11.99 -7.73 -8.18
N LEU A 251 -11.90 -8.84 -8.92
CA LEU A 251 -13.09 -9.61 -9.28
C LEU A 251 -13.83 -10.17 -8.07
N LEU A 252 -13.08 -10.76 -7.14
CA LEU A 252 -13.67 -11.38 -5.96
C LEU A 252 -14.21 -10.33 -4.97
N SER A 253 -13.60 -9.14 -4.92
CA SER A 253 -14.05 -8.05 -4.04
C SER A 253 -15.45 -7.52 -4.37
N GLU A 254 -15.92 -7.73 -5.60
CA GLU A 254 -17.27 -7.36 -6.06
C GLU A 254 -18.31 -8.49 -5.93
N THR A 255 -17.91 -9.66 -5.40
CA THR A 255 -18.83 -10.76 -5.12
C THR A 255 -19.38 -10.68 -3.69
N GLU A 256 -20.54 -11.30 -3.47
CA GLU A 256 -21.11 -11.49 -2.13
C GLU A 256 -20.20 -12.31 -1.19
N TYR A 257 -19.27 -13.06 -1.78
CA TYR A 257 -18.33 -13.95 -1.12
C TYR A 257 -17.04 -13.27 -0.64
N ARG A 258 -16.84 -11.97 -0.93
CA ARG A 258 -15.59 -11.25 -0.61
C ARG A 258 -15.14 -11.41 0.84
N HIS A 259 -16.08 -11.36 1.79
CA HIS A 259 -15.77 -11.42 3.22
C HIS A 259 -15.38 -12.84 3.66
N GLN A 260 -15.94 -13.86 3.00
CA GLN A 260 -15.56 -15.24 3.22
C GLN A 260 -14.18 -15.53 2.63
N VAL A 261 -13.94 -15.10 1.38
CA VAL A 261 -12.62 -15.16 0.73
C VAL A 261 -11.55 -14.45 1.58
N GLU A 262 -11.87 -13.26 2.09
CA GLU A 262 -10.99 -12.51 2.99
C GLU A 262 -10.70 -13.29 4.28
N ALA A 263 -11.73 -13.85 4.92
CA ALA A 263 -11.59 -14.63 6.15
C ALA A 263 -10.74 -15.89 5.94
N ASP A 264 -10.91 -16.57 4.81
CA ASP A 264 -10.23 -17.82 4.47
C ASP A 264 -8.76 -17.61 4.08
N ILE A 265 -8.44 -16.47 3.44
CA ILE A 265 -7.06 -16.11 3.08
C ILE A 265 -6.32 -15.39 4.21
N ARG A 266 -7.04 -14.77 5.15
CA ARG A 266 -6.46 -14.05 6.29
C ARG A 266 -5.34 -14.82 7.03
N PRO A 267 -5.43 -16.13 7.30
CA PRO A 267 -4.35 -16.91 7.91
C PRO A 267 -3.08 -16.94 7.05
N PHE A 268 -3.23 -17.01 5.73
CA PHE A 268 -2.12 -17.05 4.78
C PHE A 268 -1.51 -15.67 4.55
N ARG A 269 -2.29 -14.58 4.64
CA ARG A 269 -1.83 -13.20 4.42
C ARG A 269 -0.52 -12.90 5.15
N GLY A 270 -0.44 -13.25 6.44
CA GLY A 270 0.75 -12.98 7.24
C GLY A 270 1.99 -13.76 6.79
N ILE A 271 1.80 -15.00 6.35
CA ILE A 271 2.87 -15.88 5.84
C ILE A 271 3.36 -15.38 4.48
N LEU A 272 2.43 -15.03 3.59
CA LEU A 272 2.70 -14.55 2.23
C LEU A 272 3.42 -13.19 2.22
N LEU A 273 2.97 -12.26 3.07
CA LEU A 273 3.69 -11.02 3.35
C LEU A 273 5.10 -11.32 3.87
N GLY A 274 5.21 -12.31 4.76
CA GLY A 274 6.50 -12.73 5.28
C GLY A 274 7.44 -13.23 4.21
N LEU A 275 6.95 -14.09 3.30
CA LEU A 275 7.71 -14.65 2.19
C LEU A 275 8.28 -13.54 1.31
N PHE A 276 7.42 -12.60 0.91
CA PHE A 276 7.82 -11.45 0.12
C PHE A 276 8.87 -10.58 0.81
N PHE A 277 8.57 -10.06 2.01
CA PHE A 277 9.46 -9.11 2.67
C PHE A 277 10.76 -9.75 3.15
N MET A 278 10.75 -11.02 3.54
CA MET A 278 11.97 -11.73 3.87
C MET A 278 12.84 -11.94 2.63
N SER A 279 12.25 -12.31 1.48
CA SER A 279 13.03 -12.40 0.25
C SER A 279 13.63 -11.06 -0.16
N VAL A 280 12.86 -9.97 -0.06
CA VAL A 280 13.39 -8.62 -0.30
C VAL A 280 14.55 -8.33 0.66
N GLY A 281 14.39 -8.66 1.95
CA GLY A 281 15.44 -8.52 2.94
C GLY A 281 16.71 -9.31 2.60
N MET A 282 16.57 -10.53 2.08
CA MET A 282 17.70 -11.36 1.64
C MET A 282 18.45 -10.76 0.46
N SER A 283 17.75 -10.01 -0.40
CA SER A 283 18.34 -9.34 -1.56
C SER A 283 19.11 -8.07 -1.19
N ILE A 284 18.97 -7.53 0.03
CA ILE A 284 19.64 -6.29 0.44
C ILE A 284 21.11 -6.58 0.77
N ASP A 285 22.02 -5.94 0.03
CA ASP A 285 23.45 -6.02 0.30
C ASP A 285 23.90 -5.03 1.39
N ILE A 286 24.20 -5.56 2.59
CA ILE A 286 24.66 -4.77 3.74
C ILE A 286 26.01 -4.10 3.47
N ALA A 287 26.90 -4.76 2.72
CA ALA A 287 28.21 -4.20 2.40
C ALA A 287 28.07 -2.97 1.50
N LEU A 288 27.16 -3.04 0.52
CA LEU A 288 26.82 -1.92 -0.35
C LEU A 288 26.17 -0.78 0.44
N ILE A 289 25.30 -1.08 1.40
CA ILE A 289 24.73 -0.04 2.28
C ILE A 289 25.84 0.73 3.01
N TRP A 290 26.89 0.02 3.44
CA TRP A 290 27.99 0.64 4.15
C TRP A 290 28.90 1.46 3.23
N SER A 291 29.15 1.00 2.00
CA SER A 291 29.94 1.75 1.02
C SER A 291 29.22 2.99 0.52
N GLU A 292 27.92 2.88 0.26
CA GLU A 292 27.07 3.95 -0.30
C GLU A 292 26.26 4.69 0.77
N LEU A 293 26.69 4.63 2.03
CA LEU A 293 25.93 5.17 3.16
C LEU A 293 25.58 6.65 2.98
N ALA A 294 26.49 7.44 2.42
CA ALA A 294 26.27 8.85 2.16
C ALA A 294 25.17 9.07 1.11
N GLN A 295 25.20 8.32 0.00
CA GLN A 295 24.21 8.42 -1.07
C GLN A 295 22.83 7.94 -0.60
N ILE A 296 22.79 6.79 0.09
CA ILE A 296 21.55 6.23 0.64
C ILE A 296 20.93 7.19 1.66
N THR A 297 21.73 7.75 2.56
CA THR A 297 21.24 8.70 3.58
C THR A 297 20.70 9.96 2.93
N LEU A 298 21.41 10.51 1.94
CA LEU A 298 20.95 11.67 1.18
C LEU A 298 19.63 11.38 0.46
N LEU A 299 19.52 10.22 -0.19
CA LEU A 299 18.31 9.79 -0.88
C LEU A 299 17.13 9.59 0.09
N VAL A 300 17.35 8.97 1.25
CA VAL A 300 16.34 8.77 2.29
C VAL A 300 15.81 10.11 2.80
N ILE A 301 16.72 11.02 3.20
CA ILE A 301 16.32 12.35 3.71
C ILE A 301 15.62 13.14 2.60
N GLY A 302 16.20 13.18 1.40
CA GLY A 302 15.64 13.89 0.26
C GLY A 302 14.25 13.38 -0.13
N LEU A 303 14.07 12.06 -0.16
CA LEU A 303 12.79 11.42 -0.45
C LEU A 303 11.75 11.78 0.61
N MET A 304 12.09 11.61 1.90
CA MET A 304 11.13 11.83 2.98
C MET A 304 10.74 13.30 3.10
N VAL A 305 11.71 14.22 3.02
CA VAL A 305 11.45 15.66 3.05
C VAL A 305 10.68 16.09 1.80
N GLY A 306 11.13 15.69 0.62
CA GLY A 306 10.52 16.02 -0.67
C GLY A 306 9.06 15.54 -0.74
N LYS A 307 8.81 14.26 -0.47
CA LYS A 307 7.44 13.70 -0.47
C LYS A 307 6.56 14.36 0.59
N SER A 308 7.10 14.67 1.76
CA SER A 308 6.34 15.36 2.81
C SER A 308 5.87 16.73 2.33
N ILE A 309 6.78 17.52 1.73
CA ILE A 309 6.47 18.86 1.23
C ILE A 309 5.45 18.79 0.10
N VAL A 310 5.69 17.94 -0.91
CA VAL A 310 4.80 17.81 -2.07
C VAL A 310 3.40 17.38 -1.63
N THR A 311 3.32 16.32 -0.81
CA THR A 311 2.03 15.78 -0.36
C THR A 311 1.30 16.79 0.53
N ALA A 312 2.00 17.48 1.45
CA ALA A 312 1.37 18.52 2.28
C ALA A 312 0.91 19.72 1.44
N ALA A 313 1.69 20.15 0.46
CA ALA A 313 1.31 21.24 -0.44
C ALA A 313 0.07 20.89 -1.29
N LEU A 314 0.00 19.65 -1.80
CA LEU A 314 -1.18 19.17 -2.52
C LEU A 314 -2.41 19.09 -1.62
N CYS A 315 -2.26 18.61 -0.39
CA CYS A 315 -3.36 18.62 0.60
C CYS A 315 -3.87 20.04 0.86
N ARG A 316 -2.97 21.02 1.00
CA ARG A 316 -3.32 22.44 1.13
C ARG A 316 -4.04 22.98 -0.10
N GLY A 317 -3.59 22.61 -1.30
CA GLY A 317 -4.25 22.96 -2.56
C GLY A 317 -5.67 22.41 -2.68
N PHE A 318 -5.96 21.29 -2.00
CA PHE A 318 -7.30 20.69 -1.87
C PHE A 318 -8.15 21.30 -0.74
N GLY A 319 -7.68 22.38 -0.11
CA GLY A 319 -8.41 23.08 0.95
C GLY A 319 -8.34 22.41 2.33
N LEU A 320 -7.48 21.42 2.53
CA LEU A 320 -7.36 20.72 3.81
C LEU A 320 -6.63 21.59 4.86
N PRO A 321 -7.01 21.52 6.15
CA PRO A 321 -6.32 22.24 7.23
C PRO A 321 -4.81 21.99 7.25
N VAL A 322 -4.02 22.95 7.74
CA VAL A 322 -2.55 22.82 7.79
C VAL A 322 -2.14 21.63 8.65
N SER A 323 -2.85 21.46 9.78
CA SER A 323 -2.67 20.35 10.72
C SER A 323 -2.83 18.99 10.05
N VAL A 324 -3.86 18.81 9.21
CA VAL A 324 -4.10 17.58 8.45
C VAL A 324 -3.05 17.42 7.34
N SER A 325 -2.83 18.47 6.56
CA SER A 325 -1.91 18.44 5.41
C SER A 325 -0.49 18.01 5.78
N VAL A 326 0.07 18.58 6.84
CA VAL A 326 1.44 18.23 7.29
C VAL A 326 1.50 16.80 7.83
N ARG A 327 0.47 16.36 8.57
CA ARG A 327 0.40 14.98 9.06
C ARG A 327 0.33 13.98 7.92
N VAL A 328 -0.51 14.22 6.90
CA VAL A 328 -0.62 13.35 5.71
C VAL A 328 0.72 13.29 4.99
N GLY A 329 1.37 14.44 4.78
CA GLY A 329 2.66 14.48 4.10
C GLY A 329 3.75 13.70 4.83
N LEU A 330 3.88 13.89 6.14
CA LEU A 330 4.87 13.17 6.94
C LEU A 330 4.58 11.66 7.01
N LEU A 331 3.32 11.27 7.16
CA LEU A 331 2.93 9.87 7.25
C LEU A 331 3.17 9.11 5.92
N LEU A 332 2.94 9.77 4.77
CA LEU A 332 3.08 9.17 3.43
C LEU A 332 4.45 9.44 2.78
N SER A 333 5.43 9.89 3.57
CA SER A 333 6.76 10.28 3.07
C SER A 333 7.65 9.09 2.67
N GLN A 334 7.33 7.90 3.16
CA GLN A 334 8.12 6.68 2.98
C GLN A 334 7.85 5.96 1.65
N GLY A 335 8.77 5.11 1.19
CA GLY A 335 8.61 4.23 0.03
C GLY A 335 7.80 2.96 0.35
N GLY A 336 6.97 2.49 -0.59
CA GLY A 336 6.08 1.34 -0.39
C GLY A 336 6.64 -0.01 -0.82
N GLU A 337 5.94 -1.09 -0.44
CA GLU A 337 6.20 -2.47 -0.91
C GLU A 337 6.30 -2.59 -2.43
N PHE A 338 5.51 -1.79 -3.13
CA PHE A 338 5.47 -1.75 -4.58
C PHE A 338 6.75 -1.20 -5.22
N GLY A 339 7.49 -0.36 -4.48
CA GLY A 339 8.82 0.08 -4.91
C GLY A 339 9.76 -1.11 -5.09
N PHE A 340 9.78 -2.05 -4.12
CA PHE A 340 10.59 -3.26 -4.22
C PHE A 340 10.22 -4.09 -5.46
N ILE A 341 8.92 -4.30 -5.69
CA ILE A 341 8.44 -5.09 -6.83
C ILE A 341 8.83 -4.42 -8.15
N LEU A 342 8.62 -3.10 -8.27
CA LEU A 342 8.98 -2.33 -9.47
C LEU A 342 10.47 -2.36 -9.76
N PHE A 343 11.32 -2.11 -8.75
CA PHE A 343 12.78 -2.03 -8.95
C PHE A 343 13.39 -3.40 -9.24
N LEU A 344 12.92 -4.46 -8.56
CA LEU A 344 13.36 -5.83 -8.86
C LEU A 344 12.95 -6.24 -10.28
N THR A 345 11.69 -5.99 -10.67
CA THR A 345 11.21 -6.30 -12.03
C THR A 345 12.02 -5.53 -13.08
N ALA A 346 12.24 -4.23 -12.87
CA ALA A 346 13.04 -3.41 -13.76
C ALA A 346 14.50 -3.88 -13.86
N SER A 347 15.09 -4.32 -12.75
CA SER A 347 16.43 -4.91 -12.75
C SER A 347 16.50 -6.21 -13.53
N THR A 348 15.50 -7.10 -13.39
CA THR A 348 15.44 -8.35 -14.18
C THR A 348 15.31 -8.12 -15.69
N LEU A 349 14.69 -7.01 -16.09
CA LEU A 349 14.56 -6.60 -17.49
C LEU A 349 15.74 -5.73 -17.97
N GLY A 350 16.76 -5.51 -17.14
CA GLY A 350 17.93 -4.70 -17.49
C GLY A 350 17.69 -3.19 -17.58
N LEU A 351 16.53 -2.70 -17.12
CA LEU A 351 16.18 -1.28 -17.12
C LEU A 351 16.81 -0.50 -15.95
N LEU A 352 17.22 -1.20 -14.89
CA LEU A 352 17.96 -0.65 -13.77
C LEU A 352 19.24 -1.45 -13.53
N ALA A 353 20.36 -0.74 -13.36
CA ALA A 353 21.60 -1.35 -12.91
C ALA A 353 21.42 -2.01 -11.53
N ALA A 354 22.12 -3.11 -11.28
CA ALA A 354 22.02 -3.85 -10.02
C ALA A 354 22.38 -2.97 -8.81
N GLU A 355 23.42 -2.14 -8.95
CA GLU A 355 23.84 -1.20 -7.91
C GLU A 355 22.76 -0.15 -7.58
N THR A 356 22.20 0.50 -8.60
CA THR A 356 21.09 1.45 -8.42
C THR A 356 19.88 0.78 -7.78
N THR A 357 19.57 -0.44 -8.19
CA THR A 357 18.49 -1.24 -7.60
C THR A 357 18.74 -1.44 -6.11
N GLN A 358 19.93 -1.88 -5.70
CA GLN A 358 20.30 -2.06 -4.30
C GLN A 358 20.16 -0.77 -3.47
N ILE A 359 20.64 0.35 -4.00
CA ILE A 359 20.49 1.68 -3.36
C ILE A 359 19.00 1.99 -3.13
N LEU A 360 18.15 1.78 -4.14
CA LEU A 360 16.72 2.04 -4.06
C LEU A 360 16.01 1.11 -3.06
N LEU A 361 16.30 -0.19 -3.08
CA LEU A 361 15.74 -1.16 -2.11
C LEU A 361 16.12 -0.76 -0.68
N ALA A 362 17.40 -0.45 -0.44
CA ALA A 362 17.89 0.00 0.86
C ALA A 362 17.21 1.30 1.31
N SER A 363 17.10 2.29 0.43
CA SER A 363 16.42 3.55 0.74
C SER A 363 14.94 3.34 1.08
N VAL A 364 14.21 2.52 0.31
CA VAL A 364 12.81 2.19 0.65
C VAL A 364 12.72 1.55 2.02
N ALA A 365 13.52 0.51 2.30
CA ALA A 365 13.53 -0.18 3.59
C ALA A 365 13.83 0.77 4.77
N LEU A 366 14.84 1.63 4.63
CA LEU A 366 15.20 2.61 5.65
C LEU A 366 14.10 3.65 5.86
N THR A 367 13.41 4.09 4.81
CA THR A 367 12.27 4.99 4.96
C THR A 367 11.13 4.34 5.73
N MET A 368 10.85 3.04 5.51
CA MET A 368 9.84 2.30 6.28
C MET A 368 10.19 2.25 7.79
N VAL A 369 11.48 2.06 8.11
CA VAL A 369 11.99 2.11 9.49
C VAL A 369 11.82 3.50 10.10
N ALA A 370 12.02 4.57 9.32
CA ALA A 370 11.89 5.95 9.77
C ALA A 370 10.43 6.45 9.86
N THR A 371 9.46 5.76 9.28
CA THR A 371 8.05 6.16 9.26
C THR A 371 7.42 6.44 10.63
N PRO A 372 7.62 5.61 11.68
CA PRO A 372 7.05 5.90 13.01
C PRO A 372 7.51 7.24 13.58
N LEU A 373 8.77 7.63 13.31
CA LEU A 373 9.33 8.90 13.71
C LEU A 373 8.64 10.05 12.98
N MET A 374 8.41 9.92 11.67
CA MET A 374 7.67 10.94 10.90
C MET A 374 6.22 11.07 11.36
N ALA A 375 5.56 9.95 11.61
CA ALA A 375 4.20 9.95 12.14
C ALA A 375 4.14 10.59 13.54
N TYR A 376 5.16 10.40 14.37
CA TYR A 376 5.29 11.09 15.66
C TYR A 376 5.50 12.60 15.46
N ALA A 377 6.44 13.01 14.59
CA ALA A 377 6.69 14.40 14.26
C ALA A 377 5.44 15.12 13.75
N GLY A 378 4.65 14.45 12.90
CA GLY A 378 3.37 14.99 12.40
C GLY A 378 2.34 15.23 13.51
N SER A 379 2.24 14.31 14.47
CA SER A 379 1.32 14.47 15.62
C SER A 379 1.71 15.66 16.51
N GLN A 380 3.02 15.85 16.77
CA GLN A 380 3.52 16.98 17.54
C GLN A 380 3.25 18.30 16.82
N PHE A 381 3.56 18.36 15.52
CA PHE A 381 3.34 19.55 14.70
C PHE A 381 1.85 19.94 14.63
N SER A 382 0.97 18.95 14.46
CA SER A 382 -0.47 19.16 14.49
C SER A 382 -0.95 19.72 15.82
N SER A 383 -0.44 19.23 16.96
CA SER A 383 -0.85 19.75 18.27
C SER A 383 -0.41 21.20 18.51
N PHE A 384 0.72 21.62 17.91
CA PHE A 384 1.21 22.99 17.98
C PHE A 384 0.36 23.95 17.13
N TRP A 385 -0.02 23.52 15.91
CA TRP A 385 -0.82 24.33 14.99
C TRP A 385 -2.31 24.32 15.31
N ALA A 386 -2.88 23.22 15.82
CA ALA A 386 -4.27 23.18 16.28
C ALA A 386 -4.53 24.12 17.47
N ARG A 387 -3.50 24.49 18.24
CA ARG A 387 -3.58 25.56 19.27
C ARG A 387 -3.62 26.97 18.67
N HIS A 388 -3.19 27.14 17.43
CA HIS A 388 -3.12 28.44 16.72
C HIS A 388 -4.21 28.58 15.64
N GLU A 389 -4.70 27.47 15.10
CA GLU A 389 -5.89 27.40 14.28
C GLU A 389 -7.07 27.61 15.23
N LYS A 390 -7.37 28.90 15.48
CA LYS A 390 -8.59 29.30 16.19
C LYS A 390 -9.75 28.63 15.46
N VAL A 391 -10.26 27.52 16.00
CA VAL A 391 -11.65 27.18 15.79
C VAL A 391 -12.37 28.46 16.16
N SER A 392 -13.05 29.07 15.19
CA SER A 392 -13.80 30.29 15.43
C SER A 392 -14.89 29.96 16.43
N VAL A 393 -14.59 30.13 17.71
CA VAL A 393 -15.55 30.05 18.82
C VAL A 393 -16.49 31.27 18.80
N ALA A 394 -16.24 32.23 17.89
CA ALA A 394 -17.12 33.35 17.60
C ALA A 394 -18.47 32.81 17.08
N GLY A 395 -19.41 32.63 18.00
CA GLY A 395 -20.72 32.03 17.79
C GLY A 395 -21.09 31.00 18.87
N VAL A 396 -20.13 30.24 19.40
CA VAL A 396 -20.39 29.21 20.44
C VAL A 396 -20.66 29.85 21.80
N GLU A 397 -19.97 30.96 22.13
CA GLU A 397 -20.27 31.75 23.33
C GLU A 397 -21.69 32.34 23.29
N GLN A 398 -22.17 32.78 22.11
CA GLN A 398 -23.54 33.28 21.93
C GLN A 398 -24.61 32.17 21.97
N ILE A 399 -24.29 30.94 21.54
CA ILE A 399 -25.21 29.80 21.61
C ILE A 399 -25.29 29.24 23.04
N GLY A 400 -24.19 29.32 23.80
CA GLY A 400 -24.10 28.80 25.16
C GLY A 400 -24.85 29.61 26.23
N GLU A 401 -25.14 30.89 25.98
CA GLU A 401 -25.80 31.76 26.97
C GLU A 401 -27.28 31.40 27.24
N ASP A 402 -27.98 30.79 26.26
CA ASP A 402 -29.41 30.44 26.38
C ASP A 402 -29.66 28.93 26.62
N LEU A 403 -28.60 28.14 26.81
CA LEU A 403 -28.68 26.68 26.91
C LEU A 403 -28.67 26.21 28.39
N HIS A 404 -29.86 25.87 28.91
CA HIS A 404 -30.04 25.24 30.22
C HIS A 404 -30.73 23.86 30.09
N ASP A 405 -30.40 22.91 30.97
CA ASP A 405 -30.99 21.56 31.03
C ASP A 405 -31.06 20.81 29.67
N HIS A 406 -29.97 20.84 28.92
CA HIS A 406 -29.89 20.26 27.58
C HIS A 406 -28.92 19.08 27.50
N VAL A 407 -29.10 18.24 26.49
CA VAL A 407 -28.20 17.12 26.18
C VAL A 407 -27.14 17.59 25.18
N LEU A 408 -25.87 17.28 25.47
CA LEU A 408 -24.77 17.61 24.58
C LEU A 408 -24.42 16.40 23.70
N ILE A 409 -24.55 16.56 22.39
CA ILE A 409 -24.22 15.52 21.40
C ILE A 409 -22.84 15.83 20.82
N ALA A 410 -21.84 15.04 21.18
CA ALA A 410 -20.50 15.12 20.59
C ALA A 410 -20.40 14.19 19.36
N GLY A 411 -20.48 14.78 18.17
CA GLY A 411 -20.52 14.14 16.85
C GLY A 411 -21.95 14.13 16.28
N PHE A 412 -22.21 14.92 15.23
CA PHE A 412 -23.52 15.10 14.58
C PHE A 412 -23.63 14.42 13.20
N GLY A 413 -22.90 13.33 13.01
CA GLY A 413 -23.06 12.42 11.86
C GLY A 413 -24.36 11.61 11.91
N ARG A 414 -24.44 10.50 11.15
CA ARG A 414 -25.68 9.67 11.03
C ARG A 414 -26.28 9.24 12.37
N VAL A 415 -25.44 8.78 13.30
CA VAL A 415 -25.89 8.33 14.63
C VAL A 415 -26.30 9.53 15.48
N GLY A 416 -25.48 10.58 15.51
CA GLY A 416 -25.79 11.83 16.23
C GLY A 416 -27.11 12.45 15.78
N GLN A 417 -27.39 12.48 14.48
CA GLN A 417 -28.67 12.94 13.92
C GLN A 417 -29.84 12.04 14.31
N THR A 418 -29.62 10.73 14.45
CA THR A 418 -30.66 9.80 14.91
C THR A 418 -30.98 10.04 16.38
N VAL A 419 -29.95 10.22 17.21
CA VAL A 419 -30.10 10.57 18.63
C VAL A 419 -30.78 11.92 18.79
N ALA A 420 -30.38 12.92 18.01
CA ALA A 420 -30.98 14.24 17.98
C ALA A 420 -32.47 14.21 17.62
N LYS A 421 -32.86 13.43 16.61
CA LYS A 421 -34.28 13.22 16.25
C LYS A 421 -35.08 12.60 17.40
N MET A 422 -34.50 11.65 18.13
CA MET A 422 -35.15 11.06 19.30
C MET A 422 -35.31 12.07 20.45
N LEU A 423 -34.28 12.89 20.70
CA LEU A 423 -34.31 13.94 21.72
C LEU A 423 -35.35 15.03 21.37
N SER A 424 -35.40 15.48 20.12
CA SER A 424 -36.45 16.38 19.63
C SER A 424 -37.85 15.79 19.79
N ALA A 425 -38.03 14.51 19.45
CA ALA A 425 -39.33 13.84 19.59
C ALA A 425 -39.77 13.72 21.06
N GLY A 426 -38.81 13.62 21.98
CA GLY A 426 -39.05 13.63 23.43
C GLY A 426 -39.19 15.03 24.05
N GLY A 427 -39.08 16.11 23.26
CA GLY A 427 -39.11 17.48 23.77
C GLY A 427 -37.89 17.88 24.59
N ILE A 428 -36.78 17.14 24.46
CA ILE A 428 -35.54 17.39 25.20
C ILE A 428 -34.63 18.28 24.35
N SER A 429 -34.28 19.45 24.88
CA SER A 429 -33.34 20.36 24.25
C SER A 429 -31.96 19.72 24.13
N TYR A 430 -31.29 19.92 22.99
CA TYR A 430 -29.93 19.44 22.79
C TYR A 430 -29.06 20.45 22.05
N ALA A 431 -27.76 20.38 22.31
CA ALA A 431 -26.73 21.08 21.55
C ALA A 431 -25.82 20.04 20.91
N ALA A 432 -25.54 20.18 19.62
CA ALA A 432 -24.68 19.26 18.91
C ALA A 432 -23.37 19.94 18.51
N LEU A 433 -22.26 19.28 18.82
CA LEU A 433 -20.93 19.67 18.41
C LEU A 433 -20.42 18.65 17.41
N ASP A 434 -19.94 19.09 16.26
CA ASP A 434 -19.27 18.23 15.30
C ASP A 434 -17.94 18.88 14.89
N LEU A 435 -16.92 18.05 14.71
CA LEU A 435 -15.61 18.48 14.23
C LEU A 435 -15.54 18.46 12.70
N ASP A 436 -16.50 17.78 12.04
CA ASP A 436 -16.51 17.50 10.60
C ASP A 436 -17.72 18.11 9.85
N ALA A 437 -18.54 18.97 10.48
CA ALA A 437 -19.75 19.54 9.86
C ALA A 437 -19.49 20.77 8.97
#